data_AF-A0A7S1LZN6-F1
#
_entry.id   AF-A0A7S1LZN6-F1
#
_cell.length_a   1.000
_cell.length_b   1.000
_cell.length_c   1.000
_cell.angle_alpha   90.00
_cell.angle_beta   90.00
_cell.angle_gamma   90.00
#
_symmetry.space_group_name_H-M   'P 1'
#
loop_
_entity.id
_entity.type
_entity.pdbx_description
1 polymer ?
#
loop_
_entity_poly.entity_id
_entity_poly.type
_entity_poly.pdbx_seq_one_letter_code
_entity_poly.pdbx_strand_id
1 'polypeptide(L)'
;AEPPERPSIPWGACGPYCPVTLREDLWLFPGQKEQQHVFGNRVYALASEEAGAAFLEEPAKYVPPEGEEPALPPPRILVVGPTGSGVARQCELLARACRLPVLALEA
;
A
#
# COMPACT_ATOMS: atom_id res chain seq x y z
N ALA A 1 11.91 19.61 33.07
CA ALA A 1 11.20 20.14 31.90
C ALA A 1 10.65 18.93 31.15
N GLU A 2 9.33 18.85 30.98
CA GLU A 2 8.77 17.86 30.07
C GLU A 2 9.35 18.10 28.68
N PRO A 3 9.72 17.04 27.94
CA PRO A 3 10.18 17.21 26.57
C PRO A 3 9.08 17.92 25.77
N PRO A 4 9.43 18.86 24.88
CA PRO A 4 8.43 19.57 24.08
C PRO A 4 7.58 18.53 23.33
N GLU A 5 6.25 18.64 23.46
CA GLU A 5 5.31 17.82 22.72
C GLU A 5 5.61 17.98 21.22
N ARG A 6 6.02 16.89 20.57
CA ARG A 6 6.32 16.94 19.14
C ARG A 6 5.00 17.19 18.41
N PRO A 7 4.95 18.16 17.47
CA PRO A 7 3.75 18.36 16.69
C PRO A 7 3.37 17.05 15.97
N SER A 8 2.14 16.59 16.17
CA SER A 8 1.61 15.40 15.51
C SER A 8 1.27 15.75 14.06
N ILE A 9 2.23 15.51 13.16
CA ILE A 9 2.00 15.68 11.72
C ILE A 9 1.06 14.55 11.27
N PRO A 10 -0.10 14.85 10.67
CA PRO A 10 -1.03 13.83 10.21
C PRO A 10 -0.46 13.08 9.00
N TRP A 11 -0.97 11.86 8.78
CA TRP A 11 -0.63 11.06 7.62
C TRP A 11 -1.09 11.71 6.30
N GLY A 12 -0.29 11.46 5.26
CA GLY A 12 -0.64 11.71 3.87
C GLY A 12 -1.86 10.93 3.40
N ALA A 13 -2.32 11.22 2.17
CA ALA A 13 -3.44 10.49 1.55
C ALA A 13 -3.17 8.98 1.42
N CYS A 14 -1.90 8.57 1.33
CA CYS A 14 -1.47 7.18 1.25
C CYS A 14 -1.34 6.48 2.62
N GLY A 15 -1.62 7.18 3.73
CA GLY A 15 -1.47 6.61 5.07
C GLY A 15 -0.02 6.14 5.34
N PRO A 16 0.16 4.97 6.01
CA PRO A 16 1.48 4.41 6.26
C PRO A 16 2.09 3.66 5.06
N TYR A 17 1.47 3.72 3.88
CA TYR A 17 1.93 3.02 2.68
C TYR A 17 2.76 3.92 1.78
N CYS A 18 3.66 3.30 1.02
CA CYS A 18 4.54 4.01 0.10
C CYS A 18 3.77 4.59 -1.09
N PRO A 19 3.77 5.92 -1.29
CA PRO A 19 3.12 6.55 -2.44
C PRO A 19 3.79 6.17 -3.77
N VAL A 20 5.09 5.89 -3.78
CA VAL A 20 5.84 5.52 -5.00
C VAL A 20 5.43 4.14 -5.49
N THR A 21 5.50 3.11 -4.65
CA THR A 21 5.08 1.75 -5.03
C THR A 21 3.59 1.69 -5.35
N LEU A 22 2.78 2.53 -4.70
CA LEU A 22 1.36 2.62 -4.99
C LEU A 22 1.11 3.19 -6.39
N ARG A 23 1.87 4.21 -6.80
CA ARG A 23 1.72 4.87 -8.10
C ARG A 23 2.33 4.08 -9.24
N GLU A 24 3.50 3.49 -9.06
CA GLU A 24 4.28 2.85 -10.12
C GLU A 24 3.94 1.37 -10.27
N ASP A 25 3.86 0.62 -9.16
CA ASP A 25 3.65 -0.83 -9.18
C ASP A 25 2.20 -1.24 -8.90
N LEU A 26 1.33 -0.27 -8.57
CA LEU A 26 0.00 -0.53 -8.00
C LEU A 26 0.11 -1.51 -6.82
N TRP A 27 1.07 -1.25 -5.93
CA TRP A 27 1.35 -2.08 -4.76
C TRP A 27 1.25 -1.26 -3.48
N LEU A 28 0.34 -1.67 -2.58
CA LEU A 28 0.22 -1.13 -1.23
C LEU A 28 1.33 -1.70 -0.34
N PHE A 29 2.53 -1.14 -0.47
CA PHE A 29 3.70 -1.59 0.28
C PHE A 29 3.83 -0.75 1.56
N PRO A 30 3.98 -1.37 2.75
CA PRO A 30 4.15 -0.61 3.99
C PRO A 30 5.47 0.16 3.95
N GLY A 31 5.42 1.47 4.20
CA GLY A 31 6.62 2.29 4.28
C GLY A 31 7.44 2.00 5.54
N GLN A 32 8.75 2.25 5.46
CA GLN A 32 9.67 2.13 6.58
C GLN A 32 9.57 3.35 7.50
N LYS A 33 9.84 3.17 8.80
CA LYS A 33 9.80 4.29 9.77
C LYS A 33 11.00 5.23 9.59
N GLU A 34 12.10 4.66 9.12
CA GLU A 34 13.37 5.32 8.87
C GLU A 34 13.32 6.18 7.60
N GLN A 35 12.44 5.81 6.65
CA GLN A 35 12.26 6.48 5.37
C GLN A 35 10.94 7.25 5.36
N GLN A 36 10.84 8.29 6.17
CA GLN A 36 9.66 9.17 6.23
C GLN A 36 10.01 10.58 5.76
N HIS A 37 9.19 11.12 4.86
CA HIS A 37 9.33 12.48 4.35
C HIS A 37 8.06 13.28 4.58
N VAL A 38 8.22 14.57 4.85
CA VAL A 38 7.11 15.51 5.04
C VAL A 38 6.92 16.30 3.76
N PHE A 39 5.70 16.29 3.23
CA PHE A 39 5.30 17.08 2.07
C PHE A 39 3.90 17.65 2.30
N GLY A 40 3.72 18.96 2.11
CA GLY A 40 2.41 19.61 2.29
C GLY A 40 1.82 19.42 3.69
N ASN A 41 2.63 19.55 4.75
CA ASN A 41 2.24 19.34 6.16
C ASN A 41 1.68 17.95 6.46
N ARG A 42 2.03 16.94 5.65
CA ARG A 42 1.67 15.55 5.87
C ARG A 42 2.90 14.65 5.80
N VAL A 43 2.89 13.57 6.56
CA VAL A 43 3.95 12.57 6.55
C VAL A 43 3.64 11.43 5.57
N TYR A 44 4.64 11.06 4.78
CA TYR A 44 4.62 9.91 3.88
C TYR A 44 5.73 8.95 4.27
N ALA A 45 5.42 7.66 4.36
CA ALA A 45 6.40 6.60 4.63
C ALA A 45 6.76 5.89 3.33
N LEU A 46 8.05 5.66 3.09
CA LEU A 46 8.59 5.19 1.81
C LEU A 46 9.11 3.76 1.95
N ALA A 47 8.99 2.95 0.91
CA ALA A 47 9.34 1.53 0.94
C ALA A 47 10.85 1.29 1.02
N SER A 48 11.65 2.17 0.43
CA SER A 48 13.11 2.09 0.37
C SER A 48 13.74 3.48 0.22
N GLU A 49 15.06 3.55 0.29
CA GLU A 49 15.81 4.80 0.07
C GLU A 49 15.67 5.28 -1.38
N GLU A 50 15.64 4.35 -2.35
CA GLU A 50 15.43 4.67 -3.76
C GLU A 50 14.04 5.27 -4.00
N ALA A 51 13.01 4.70 -3.36
CA ALA A 51 11.66 5.27 -3.39
C ALA A 51 11.62 6.64 -2.70
N GLY A 52 12.40 6.85 -1.64
CA GLY A 52 12.55 8.16 -0.98
C GLY A 52 13.19 9.20 -1.88
N ALA A 53 14.28 8.85 -2.57
CA ALA A 53 14.92 9.72 -3.53
C ALA A 53 13.97 10.11 -4.67
N ALA A 54 13.28 9.13 -5.28
CA ALA A 54 12.29 9.37 -6.33
C ALA A 54 11.13 10.26 -5.85
N PHE A 55 10.66 10.06 -4.61
CA PHE A 55 9.62 10.89 -4.01
C PHE A 55 10.09 12.33 -3.79
N LEU A 56 11.34 12.54 -3.36
CA LEU A 56 11.89 13.89 -3.13
C LEU A 56 12.16 14.65 -4.42
N GLU A 57 12.49 13.96 -5.51
CA GLU A 57 12.67 14.59 -6.83
C GLU A 57 11.36 15.19 -7.34
N GLU A 58 10.25 14.46 -7.26
CA GLU A 58 8.95 14.93 -7.74
C GLU A 58 7.77 14.43 -6.87
N PRO A 59 7.55 15.03 -5.67
CA PRO A 59 6.52 14.54 -4.75
C PRO A 59 5.10 14.65 -5.32
N ALA A 60 4.85 15.70 -6.11
CA ALA A 60 3.54 15.97 -6.72
C ALA A 60 3.08 14.87 -7.70
N LYS A 61 4.01 14.06 -8.24
CA LYS A 61 3.70 12.91 -9.11
C LYS A 61 3.06 11.74 -8.33
N TYR A 62 3.43 11.59 -7.07
CA TYR A 62 3.05 10.44 -6.24
C TYR A 62 1.96 10.76 -5.22
N VAL A 63 1.79 12.02 -4.86
CA VAL A 63 0.73 12.48 -3.96
C VAL A 63 -0.52 12.82 -4.76
N PRO A 64 -1.69 12.23 -4.46
CA PRO A 64 -2.93 12.62 -5.12
C PRO A 64 -3.28 14.08 -4.80
N PRO A 65 -4.00 14.79 -5.70
CA PRO A 65 -4.46 16.14 -5.45
C PRO A 65 -5.24 16.27 -4.14
N GLU A 66 -5.23 17.47 -3.56
CA GLU A 66 -5.89 17.70 -2.28
C GLU A 66 -7.40 17.41 -2.37
N GLY A 67 -7.88 16.46 -1.56
CA GLY A 67 -9.27 16.01 -1.55
C GLY A 67 -9.55 14.77 -2.39
N GLU A 68 -8.57 14.25 -3.12
CA GLU A 68 -8.70 13.00 -3.88
C GLU A 68 -8.11 11.80 -3.13
N GLU A 69 -8.76 10.64 -3.28
CA GLU A 69 -8.24 9.38 -2.76
C GLU A 69 -7.22 8.77 -3.74
N PRO A 70 -6.15 8.13 -3.24
CA PRO A 70 -5.21 7.46 -4.12
C PRO A 70 -5.87 6.26 -4.82
N ALA A 71 -5.44 5.99 -6.05
CA ALA A 71 -5.88 4.80 -6.78
C ALA A 71 -5.39 3.53 -6.07
N LEU A 72 -6.29 2.81 -5.42
CA LEU A 72 -5.97 1.57 -4.70
C LEU A 72 -5.95 0.37 -5.66
N PRO A 73 -4.97 -0.54 -5.53
CA PRO A 73 -4.95 -1.75 -6.32
C PRO A 73 -6.08 -2.71 -5.92
N PRO A 74 -6.55 -3.56 -6.86
CA PRO A 74 -7.50 -4.60 -6.52
C PRO A 74 -6.89 -5.59 -5.51
N PRO A 75 -7.69 -6.11 -4.57
CA PRO A 75 -7.19 -7.05 -3.57
C PRO A 75 -6.70 -8.35 -4.23
N ARG A 76 -5.51 -8.81 -3.82
CA ARG A 76 -4.94 -10.11 -4.22
C ARG A 76 -5.11 -11.09 -3.07
N ILE A 77 -5.90 -12.14 -3.28
CA ILE A 77 -6.21 -13.14 -2.24
C ILE A 77 -5.49 -14.44 -2.60
N LEU A 78 -4.62 -14.91 -1.69
CA LEU A 78 -3.99 -16.22 -1.79
C LEU A 78 -4.64 -17.16 -0.77
N VAL A 79 -5.23 -18.26 -1.25
CA VAL A 79 -5.79 -19.31 -0.39
C VAL A 79 -4.86 -20.52 -0.48
N VAL A 80 -4.29 -20.92 0.65
CA VAL A 80 -3.37 -22.07 0.76
C VAL A 80 -3.84 -23.02 1.85
N GLY A 81 -3.53 -24.30 1.69
CA GLY A 81 -3.89 -25.33 2.66
C GLY A 81 -3.40 -26.71 2.22
N PRO A 82 -3.38 -27.68 3.13
CA PRO A 82 -2.96 -29.04 2.83
C PRO A 82 -3.92 -29.73 1.84
N THR A 83 -3.45 -30.79 1.17
CA THR A 83 -4.28 -31.62 0.28
C THR A 83 -5.52 -32.12 1.03
N GLY A 84 -6.71 -31.96 0.42
CA GLY A 84 -7.98 -32.35 1.03
C GLY A 84 -8.66 -31.26 1.90
N SER A 85 -8.01 -30.12 2.14
CA SER A 85 -8.61 -28.99 2.88
C SER A 85 -9.73 -28.25 2.15
N GLY A 86 -10.01 -28.60 0.88
CA GLY A 86 -11.05 -27.97 0.10
C GLY A 86 -10.72 -26.57 -0.42
N VAL A 87 -9.44 -26.16 -0.44
CA VAL A 87 -8.98 -24.87 -0.97
C VAL A 87 -9.55 -24.57 -2.36
N ALA A 88 -9.51 -25.55 -3.27
CA ALA A 88 -10.08 -25.40 -4.62
C ALA A 88 -11.58 -25.04 -4.58
N ARG A 89 -12.35 -25.68 -3.70
CA ARG A 89 -13.78 -25.40 -3.52
C ARG A 89 -14.01 -24.00 -2.95
N GLN A 90 -13.19 -23.56 -2.00
CA GLN A 90 -13.29 -22.22 -1.44
C GLN A 90 -12.96 -21.14 -2.48
N CYS A 91 -11.91 -21.35 -3.29
CA CYS A 91 -11.57 -20.45 -4.40
C CYS A 91 -12.71 -20.34 -5.43
N GLU A 92 -13.35 -21.45 -5.79
CA GLU A 92 -14.51 -21.46 -6.68
C GLU A 92 -15.70 -20.65 -6.11
N LEU A 93 -16.02 -20.85 -4.83
CA LEU A 93 -17.09 -20.12 -4.15
C LEU A 93 -16.80 -18.62 -4.08
N LEU A 94 -15.57 -18.24 -3.74
CA LEU A 94 -15.13 -16.85 -3.70
C LEU A 94 -15.20 -16.19 -5.08
N ALA A 95 -14.73 -16.87 -6.12
CA ALA A 95 -14.79 -16.37 -7.48
C ALA A 95 -16.21 -16.17 -7.97
N ARG A 96 -17.13 -17.09 -7.63
CA ARG A 96 -18.54 -16.95 -7.98
C ARG A 96 -19.21 -15.80 -7.23
N ALA A 97 -18.96 -15.67 -5.94
CA ALA A 97 -19.59 -14.65 -5.10
C ALA A 97 -19.09 -13.24 -5.46
N CYS A 98 -17.78 -13.09 -5.65
CA CYS A 98 -17.12 -11.80 -5.84
C CYS A 98 -16.81 -11.48 -7.31
N ARG A 99 -17.15 -12.38 -8.25
CA ARG A 99 -16.83 -12.28 -9.70
C ARG A 99 -15.34 -12.02 -9.95
N LEU A 100 -14.49 -12.76 -9.23
CA LEU A 100 -13.03 -12.63 -9.32
C LEU A 100 -12.46 -13.71 -10.26
N PRO A 101 -11.43 -13.40 -11.06
CA PRO A 101 -10.68 -14.41 -11.77
C PRO A 101 -9.92 -15.31 -10.78
N VAL A 102 -9.94 -16.62 -11.00
CA VAL A 102 -9.13 -17.58 -10.22
C VAL A 102 -7.87 -17.91 -11.01
N LEU A 103 -6.72 -17.74 -10.37
CA LEU A 103 -5.43 -18.22 -10.88
C LEU A 103 -5.05 -19.45 -10.05
N ALA A 104 -5.00 -20.62 -10.69
CA ALA A 104 -4.46 -21.83 -10.08
C ALA A 104 -2.93 -21.79 -10.21
N LEU A 105 -2.23 -21.82 -9.08
CA LEU A 105 -0.78 -21.97 -9.07
C LEU A 105 -0.45 -23.44 -9.33
N GLU A 106 0.25 -23.73 -10.43
CA GLU A 106 0.81 -25.07 -10.67
C GLU A 106 1.99 -25.29 -9.70
N ALA A 107 2.14 -26.54 -9.24
CA ALA A 107 3.19 -26.96 -8.33
C ALA A 107 4.42 -27.50 -9.08
#